data_AF-B0WX68-F1
#
_entry.id   AF-B0WX68-F1
#
_cell.length_a   1.000
_cell.length_b   1.000
_cell.length_c   1.000
_cell.angle_alpha   90.00
_cell.angle_beta   90.00
_cell.angle_gamma   90.00
#
_symmetry.space_group_name_H-M   'P 1'
#
loop_
_entity.id
_entity.type
_entity.pdbx_description
1 polymer ?
#
loop_
_entity_poly.entity_id
_entity_poly.type
_entity_poly.pdbx_seq_one_letter_code
_entity_poly.pdbx_strand_id
1 'polypeptide(L)'
;AYNATDKNNNTISVVNSVTNINIGPTKLNKRKNNKGKELLICPQEKQAPFQLIPTLCRRNRDCKKSGSEMKCCNLFGSKRCVKGVRKALPEPPHDPIFGIPRKCPQTPLTETFWEIKTCETDADCWPRVCCPDGDKRYCRTSQPLFEKSDNAAARQLAYPIEAVSQYLQCTPAPPVIFDIHPKACNTTLDCFPNLCCQEFGKRNCRPPKRSLLTFVTGLTSRINIGVIKDITENLVIKR
;
A
#
# COMPACT_ATOMS: atom_id res chain seq x y z
N ALA A 1 -42.64 -10.81 -49.35
CA ALA A 1 -41.59 -10.86 -48.32
C ALA A 1 -40.30 -10.34 -48.94
N TYR A 2 -39.73 -9.28 -48.39
CA TYR A 2 -38.44 -8.76 -48.84
C TYR A 2 -37.38 -9.16 -47.81
N ASN A 3 -36.28 -9.76 -48.28
CA ASN A 3 -35.12 -10.06 -47.46
C ASN A 3 -34.07 -8.99 -47.71
N ALA A 4 -33.67 -8.29 -46.65
CA ALA A 4 -32.53 -7.38 -46.69
C ALA A 4 -31.46 -7.85 -45.69
N THR A 5 -30.21 -7.83 -46.13
CA THR A 5 -29.02 -8.18 -45.33
C THR A 5 -28.19 -6.94 -45.07
N ASP A 6 -27.88 -6.67 -43.80
CA ASP A 6 -26.92 -5.63 -43.40
C ASP A 6 -25.48 -6.18 -43.43
N LYS A 7 -24.47 -5.29 -43.44
CA LYS A 7 -23.01 -5.53 -43.50
C LYS A 7 -22.45 -6.48 -42.44
N ASN A 8 -23.27 -6.87 -41.45
CA ASN A 8 -22.94 -7.85 -40.42
C ASN A 8 -23.55 -9.25 -40.68
N ASN A 9 -24.06 -9.53 -41.90
CA ASN A 9 -24.74 -10.78 -42.28
C ASN A 9 -25.98 -11.12 -41.44
N ASN A 10 -26.68 -10.10 -40.96
CA ASN A 10 -27.97 -10.28 -40.30
C ASN A 10 -29.09 -10.19 -41.34
N THR A 11 -29.83 -11.28 -41.52
CA THR A 11 -31.02 -11.34 -42.38
C THR A 11 -32.25 -10.84 -41.63
N ILE A 12 -32.88 -9.77 -42.12
CA ILE A 12 -34.15 -9.26 -41.60
C ILE A 12 -35.25 -9.68 -42.57
N SER A 13 -36.18 -10.50 -42.12
CA SER A 13 -37.40 -10.86 -42.84
C SER A 13 -38.58 -10.13 -42.20
N VAL A 14 -39.21 -9.23 -42.96
CA VAL A 14 -40.40 -8.49 -42.49
C VAL A 14 -41.66 -9.29 -42.84
N VAL A 15 -42.28 -9.88 -41.81
CA VAL A 15 -43.64 -10.42 -41.86
C VAL A 15 -44.47 -9.65 -40.85
N ASN A 16 -45.67 -9.23 -41.26
CA ASN A 16 -46.55 -8.34 -40.50
C ASN A 16 -46.73 -8.79 -39.04
N SER A 17 -46.47 -7.84 -38.15
CA SER A 17 -46.86 -7.81 -36.73
C SER A 17 -46.13 -8.78 -35.80
N VAL A 18 -45.53 -8.19 -34.75
CA VAL A 18 -44.76 -8.80 -33.64
C VAL A 18 -43.27 -9.03 -33.96
N THR A 19 -42.46 -8.02 -33.63
CA THR A 19 -40.99 -8.10 -33.63
C THR A 19 -40.49 -8.97 -32.47
N ASN A 20 -40.21 -10.25 -32.74
CA ASN A 20 -39.44 -11.09 -31.81
C ASN A 20 -37.95 -11.00 -32.17
N ILE A 21 -37.19 -10.26 -31.37
CA ILE A 21 -35.73 -10.19 -31.50
C ILE A 21 -35.15 -11.42 -30.80
N ASN A 22 -34.83 -12.47 -31.56
CA ASN A 22 -34.06 -13.61 -31.06
C ASN A 22 -32.58 -13.20 -30.94
N ILE A 23 -32.20 -12.69 -29.77
CA ILE A 23 -30.80 -12.44 -29.40
C ILE A 23 -30.19 -13.78 -29.00
N GLY A 24 -29.59 -14.48 -29.96
CA GLY A 24 -28.77 -15.66 -29.67
C GLY A 24 -27.64 -15.32 -28.69
N PRO A 25 -27.17 -16.27 -27.87
CA PRO A 25 -26.15 -15.99 -26.86
C PRO A 25 -24.89 -15.47 -27.55
N THR A 26 -24.60 -14.20 -27.32
CA THR A 26 -23.33 -13.58 -27.69
C THR A 26 -22.23 -14.40 -27.05
N LYS A 27 -21.44 -15.09 -27.88
CA LYS A 27 -20.17 -15.68 -27.46
C LYS A 27 -19.28 -14.54 -26.98
N LEU A 28 -19.37 -14.22 -25.69
CA LEU A 28 -18.37 -13.44 -24.98
C LEU A 28 -17.06 -14.18 -25.19
N ASN A 29 -16.24 -13.64 -26.09
CA ASN A 29 -14.85 -14.02 -26.25
C ASN A 29 -14.18 -13.80 -24.89
N LYS A 30 -14.20 -14.82 -24.03
CA LYS A 30 -13.26 -14.99 -22.93
C LYS A 30 -11.90 -15.04 -23.60
N ARG A 31 -11.27 -13.87 -23.74
CA ARG A 31 -9.82 -13.77 -23.94
C ARG A 31 -9.22 -14.62 -22.84
N LYS A 32 -8.71 -15.79 -23.21
CA LYS A 32 -7.86 -16.62 -22.37
C LYS A 32 -6.76 -15.68 -21.87
N ASN A 33 -6.86 -15.24 -20.62
CA ASN A 33 -5.77 -14.59 -19.94
C ASN A 33 -4.65 -15.62 -19.92
N ASN A 34 -3.65 -15.41 -20.77
CA ASN A 34 -2.38 -16.12 -20.69
C ASN A 34 -1.82 -15.87 -19.29
N LYS A 35 -2.10 -16.78 -18.36
CA LYS A 35 -1.33 -16.99 -17.14
C LYS A 35 0.11 -17.24 -17.60
N GLY A 36 1.03 -16.30 -17.33
CA GLY A 36 2.44 -16.54 -17.65
C GLY A 36 3.35 -15.32 -17.83
N LYS A 37 2.85 -14.08 -17.73
CA LYS A 37 3.73 -12.90 -17.60
C LYS A 37 3.13 -11.97 -16.56
N GLU A 38 3.72 -11.96 -15.37
CA GLU A 38 3.43 -10.92 -14.37
C GLU A 38 3.37 -9.56 -15.08
N LEU A 39 2.28 -8.82 -14.89
CA LEU A 39 2.07 -7.53 -15.54
C LEU A 39 3.07 -6.52 -14.97
N LEU A 40 4.24 -6.45 -15.60
CA LEU A 40 5.24 -5.41 -15.38
C LEU A 40 4.65 -4.06 -15.79
N ILE A 41 4.53 -3.15 -14.83
CA ILE A 41 4.08 -1.77 -15.00
C ILE A 41 5.27 -0.82 -15.04
N CYS A 42 5.04 0.38 -15.56
CA CYS A 42 6.06 1.43 -15.52
C CYS A 42 6.29 1.89 -14.07
N PRO A 43 7.54 2.01 -13.60
CA PRO A 43 7.84 2.61 -12.31
C PRO A 43 7.33 4.05 -12.25
N GLN A 44 7.06 4.55 -11.05
CA GLN A 44 6.93 5.99 -10.83
C GLN A 44 8.29 6.68 -10.96
N GLU A 45 8.33 7.99 -11.24
CA GLU A 45 9.58 8.75 -11.40
C GLU A 45 10.52 8.61 -10.20
N LYS A 46 9.97 8.57 -8.98
CA LYS A 46 10.74 8.37 -7.74
C LYS A 46 11.36 6.98 -7.63
N GLN A 47 10.79 5.98 -8.27
CA GLN A 47 11.22 4.58 -8.19
C GLN A 47 12.12 4.18 -9.37
N ALA A 48 12.15 4.99 -10.43
CA ALA A 48 12.91 4.68 -11.63
C ALA A 48 14.42 4.85 -11.37
N PRO A 49 15.25 3.85 -11.71
CA PRO A 49 16.69 4.00 -11.64
C PRO A 49 17.17 5.13 -12.55
N PHE A 50 18.06 5.98 -12.06
CA PHE A 50 18.70 6.99 -12.88
C PHE A 50 19.62 6.31 -13.89
N GLN A 51 19.40 6.57 -15.18
CA GLN A 51 20.24 6.09 -16.27
C GLN A 51 21.01 7.29 -16.83
N LEU A 52 22.35 7.25 -16.77
CA LEU A 52 23.20 8.31 -17.34
C LEU A 52 22.97 8.49 -18.85
N ILE A 53 22.69 7.40 -19.56
CA ILE A 53 22.42 7.40 -21.00
C ILE A 53 21.09 6.66 -21.23
N PRO A 54 19.94 7.37 -21.26
CA PRO A 54 18.64 6.73 -21.40
C PRO A 54 18.43 6.21 -22.82
N THR A 55 18.00 4.95 -22.97
CA THR A 55 17.60 4.42 -24.27
C THR A 55 16.21 4.94 -24.63
N LEU A 56 16.11 5.81 -25.63
CA LEU A 56 14.83 6.37 -26.07
C LEU A 56 13.96 5.32 -26.77
N CYS A 57 12.65 5.42 -26.60
CA CYS A 57 11.71 4.47 -27.18
C CYS A 57 10.41 5.13 -27.62
N ARG A 58 9.72 4.51 -28.58
CA ARG A 58 8.37 4.93 -28.98
C ARG A 58 7.31 3.93 -28.53
N ARG A 59 7.66 2.64 -28.49
CA ARG A 59 6.79 1.52 -28.11
C ARG A 59 7.52 0.52 -27.23
N ASN A 60 6.77 -0.25 -26.43
CA ASN A 60 7.32 -1.31 -25.57
C ASN A 60 8.15 -2.38 -26.32
N ARG A 61 7.91 -2.57 -27.62
CA ARG A 61 8.68 -3.52 -28.44
C ARG A 61 10.12 -3.06 -28.68
N ASP A 62 10.38 -1.76 -28.67
CA ASP A 62 11.70 -1.20 -28.98
C ASP A 62 12.68 -1.54 -27.85
N CYS A 63 12.17 -1.61 -26.61
CA CYS A 63 12.91 -1.99 -25.42
C CYS A 63 13.19 -3.48 -25.30
N LYS A 64 12.49 -4.35 -26.05
CA LYS A 64 12.69 -5.81 -25.97
C LYS A 64 14.12 -6.23 -26.37
N LYS A 65 14.79 -5.44 -27.22
CA LYS A 65 16.20 -5.67 -27.59
C LYS A 65 17.15 -5.50 -26.39
N SER A 66 16.77 -4.65 -25.43
CA SER A 66 17.55 -4.39 -24.21
C SER A 66 17.21 -5.34 -23.07
N GLY A 67 16.01 -5.93 -23.07
CA GLY A 67 15.62 -6.98 -22.12
C GLY A 67 14.12 -7.29 -22.19
N SER A 68 13.73 -8.51 -21.81
CA SER A 68 12.33 -8.94 -21.79
C SER A 68 11.48 -8.20 -20.75
N GLU A 69 12.11 -7.72 -19.67
CA GLU A 69 11.50 -6.98 -18.57
C GLU A 69 11.46 -5.46 -18.80
N MET A 70 12.02 -4.98 -19.91
CA MET A 70 12.10 -3.55 -20.23
C MET A 70 10.78 -3.05 -20.84
N LYS A 71 10.31 -1.91 -20.34
CA LYS A 71 9.10 -1.22 -20.82
C LYS A 71 9.46 0.19 -21.26
N CYS A 72 8.71 0.67 -22.26
CA CYS A 72 8.81 2.03 -22.73
C CYS A 72 7.92 2.92 -21.86
N CYS A 73 8.54 3.69 -20.96
CA CYS A 73 7.86 4.49 -19.96
C CYS A 73 8.16 5.97 -20.16
N ASN A 74 7.17 6.83 -19.89
CA ASN A 74 7.36 8.27 -19.90
C ASN A 74 7.82 8.70 -18.50
N LEU A 75 9.09 9.07 -18.38
CA LEU A 75 9.74 9.40 -17.11
C LEU A 75 10.63 10.63 -17.33
N PHE A 76 10.59 11.58 -16.39
CA PHE A 76 11.38 12.82 -16.46
C PHE A 76 11.25 13.52 -17.82
N GLY A 77 10.00 13.66 -18.31
CA GLY A 77 9.66 14.37 -19.55
C GLY A 77 9.97 13.66 -20.87
N SER A 78 10.49 12.42 -20.87
CA SER A 78 10.77 11.68 -22.12
C SER A 78 10.46 10.18 -22.04
N LYS A 79 10.18 9.59 -23.21
CA LYS A 79 9.94 8.14 -23.33
C LYS A 79 11.27 7.39 -23.40
N ARG A 80 11.52 6.55 -22.40
CA ARG A 80 12.76 5.79 -22.25
C ARG A 80 12.49 4.34 -21.83
N CYS A 81 13.41 3.46 -22.15
CA CYS A 81 13.36 2.05 -21.75
C CYS A 81 13.84 1.90 -20.31
N VAL A 82 12.93 1.49 -19.43
CA VAL A 82 13.25 1.18 -18.03
C VAL A 82 12.78 -0.22 -17.68
N LYS A 83 13.41 -0.79 -16.65
CA LYS A 83 12.96 -2.05 -16.06
C LYS A 83 11.56 -1.85 -15.48
N GLY A 84 10.62 -2.68 -15.90
CA GLY A 84 9.28 -2.66 -15.34
C GLY A 84 9.29 -3.11 -13.88
N VAL A 85 8.38 -2.58 -13.08
CA VAL A 85 8.16 -3.01 -11.69
C VAL A 85 6.95 -3.94 -11.68
N ARG A 86 6.99 -4.97 -10.82
CA ARG A 86 5.84 -5.86 -10.64
C ARG A 86 4.67 -5.08 -10.05
N LYS A 87 3.47 -5.32 -10.57
CA LYS A 87 2.27 -4.69 -10.04
C LYS A 87 2.02 -5.24 -8.63
N ALA A 88 1.96 -4.32 -7.65
CA ALA A 88 1.59 -4.68 -6.28
C ALA A 88 0.27 -5.46 -6.26
N LEU A 89 0.22 -6.50 -5.43
CA LEU A 89 -0.99 -7.29 -5.23
C LEU A 89 -2.13 -6.38 -4.72
N PRO A 90 -3.37 -6.54 -5.19
CA PRO A 90 -4.50 -5.81 -4.65
C PRO A 90 -4.73 -6.19 -3.18
N GLU A 91 -5.12 -5.20 -2.38
CA GLU A 91 -5.50 -5.38 -0.98
C GLU A 91 -6.75 -6.29 -0.91
N PRO A 92 -6.71 -7.40 -0.15
CA PRO A 92 -7.90 -8.21 0.07
C PRO A 92 -8.89 -7.45 0.96
N PRO A 93 -10.21 -7.71 0.84
CA PRO A 93 -11.18 -7.16 1.77
C PRO A 93 -10.93 -7.72 3.18
N HIS A 94 -11.02 -6.86 4.19
CA HIS A 94 -10.77 -7.20 5.60
C HIS A 94 -12.05 -7.20 6.41
N ASP A 95 -12.22 -8.21 7.27
CA ASP A 95 -13.37 -8.29 8.17
C ASP A 95 -13.28 -7.22 9.28
N PRO A 96 -14.36 -6.54 9.67
CA PRO A 96 -14.34 -5.58 10.76
C PRO A 96 -14.20 -6.27 12.12
N ILE A 97 -13.45 -5.66 13.04
CA ILE A 97 -13.38 -6.09 14.45
C ILE A 97 -14.23 -5.12 15.28
N PHE A 98 -15.22 -5.63 16.02
CA PHE A 98 -16.16 -4.82 16.81
C PHE A 98 -16.83 -3.67 16.03
N GLY A 99 -17.18 -3.91 14.76
CA GLY A 99 -17.80 -2.90 13.88
C GLY A 99 -16.85 -1.81 13.38
N ILE A 100 -15.55 -1.87 13.70
CA ILE A 100 -14.56 -0.91 13.20
C ILE A 100 -13.95 -1.46 11.90
N PRO A 101 -14.06 -0.74 10.77
CA PRO A 101 -13.45 -1.15 9.51
C PRO A 101 -11.93 -1.13 9.63
N ARG A 102 -11.31 -2.22 9.18
CA ARG A 102 -9.85 -2.39 9.16
C ARG A 102 -9.31 -2.16 7.75
N LYS A 103 -8.16 -1.51 7.65
CA LYS A 103 -7.44 -1.30 6.40
C LYS A 103 -5.96 -1.60 6.59
N CYS A 104 -5.29 -2.02 5.52
CA CYS A 104 -3.85 -2.07 5.50
C CYS A 104 -3.22 -0.70 5.76
N PRO A 105 -2.24 -0.62 6.67
CA PRO A 105 -1.55 0.63 6.95
C PRO A 105 -0.75 1.07 5.72
N GLN A 106 -0.88 2.33 5.31
CA GLN A 106 -0.02 2.89 4.25
C GLN A 106 1.43 3.07 4.73
N THR A 107 1.60 3.36 6.02
CA THR A 107 2.89 3.45 6.69
C THR A 107 2.90 2.46 7.85
N PRO A 108 3.60 1.32 7.72
CA PRO A 108 3.59 0.31 8.77
C PRO A 108 4.23 0.85 10.06
N LEU A 109 3.73 0.37 11.18
CA LEU A 109 4.34 0.61 12.49
C LEU A 109 5.58 -0.28 12.66
N THR A 110 6.37 0.00 13.71
CA THR A 110 7.41 -0.96 14.12
C THR A 110 6.79 -2.25 14.63
N GLU A 111 6.84 -3.29 13.82
CA GLU A 111 6.36 -4.62 14.20
C GLU A 111 7.47 -5.42 14.90
N THR A 112 8.12 -4.81 15.89
CA THR A 112 9.26 -5.43 16.59
C THR A 112 8.80 -6.61 17.46
N PHE A 113 7.62 -6.48 18.07
CA PHE A 113 7.05 -7.51 18.93
C PHE A 113 6.51 -8.72 18.15
N TRP A 114 6.20 -8.56 16.87
CA TRP A 114 5.53 -9.58 16.06
C TRP A 114 6.47 -10.21 15.05
N GLU A 115 6.46 -11.54 14.96
CA GLU A 115 7.20 -12.25 13.92
C GLU A 115 6.68 -11.93 12.51
N ILE A 116 7.62 -11.91 11.56
CA ILE A 116 7.33 -11.76 10.14
C ILE A 116 6.69 -13.06 9.65
N LYS A 117 5.37 -13.02 9.43
CA LYS A 117 4.62 -14.14 8.88
C LYS A 117 4.01 -13.75 7.55
N THR A 118 4.24 -14.58 6.54
CA THR A 118 3.53 -14.53 5.26
C THR A 118 2.13 -15.10 5.43
N CYS A 119 1.16 -14.52 4.75
CA CYS A 119 -0.25 -14.90 4.89
C CYS A 119 -0.93 -14.95 3.53
N GLU A 120 -2.05 -15.67 3.44
CA GLU A 120 -2.94 -15.58 2.29
C GLU A 120 -4.25 -14.89 2.65
N THR A 121 -4.71 -15.11 3.88
CA THR A 121 -5.98 -14.62 4.42
C THR A 121 -5.79 -13.93 5.77
N ASP A 122 -6.80 -13.17 6.20
CA ASP A 122 -6.79 -12.48 7.50
C ASP A 122 -6.82 -13.44 8.69
N ALA A 123 -7.35 -14.66 8.50
CA ALA A 123 -7.41 -15.68 9.55
C ALA A 123 -6.01 -16.11 10.02
N ASP A 124 -5.03 -16.12 9.11
CA ASP A 124 -3.65 -16.51 9.40
C ASP A 124 -2.93 -15.53 10.34
N CYS A 125 -3.44 -14.29 10.41
CA CYS A 125 -2.78 -13.17 11.06
C CYS A 125 -3.44 -12.72 12.37
N TRP A 126 -4.54 -13.34 12.79
CA TRP A 126 -5.38 -12.84 13.88
C TRP A 126 -4.56 -12.49 15.14
N PRO A 127 -4.70 -11.27 15.70
CA PRO A 127 -5.69 -10.21 15.43
C PRO A 127 -5.33 -9.20 14.31
N ARG A 128 -4.19 -9.40 13.63
CA ARG A 128 -3.70 -8.55 12.53
C ARG A 128 -4.42 -8.83 11.21
N VAL A 129 -4.10 -8.06 10.17
CA VAL A 129 -4.64 -8.19 8.81
C VAL A 129 -3.57 -8.61 7.82
N CYS A 130 -3.96 -9.30 6.74
CA CYS A 130 -3.04 -9.78 5.73
C CYS A 130 -2.86 -8.75 4.61
N CYS A 131 -1.71 -8.07 4.59
CA CYS A 131 -1.47 -6.93 3.69
C CYS A 131 -0.48 -7.25 2.57
N PRO A 132 -0.73 -6.78 1.34
CA PRO A 132 0.22 -6.91 0.25
C PRO A 132 1.43 -5.98 0.46
N ASP A 133 2.62 -6.55 0.30
CA ASP A 133 3.91 -5.84 0.33
C ASP A 133 4.75 -6.29 -0.88
N GLY A 134 4.59 -5.56 -1.99
CA GLY A 134 5.11 -5.94 -3.29
C GLY A 134 4.44 -7.20 -3.85
N ASP A 135 5.23 -8.26 -3.95
CA ASP A 135 4.85 -9.53 -4.57
C ASP A 135 4.31 -10.56 -3.58
N LYS A 136 4.47 -10.31 -2.27
CA LYS A 136 4.05 -11.22 -1.20
C LYS A 136 3.10 -10.49 -0.27
N ARG A 137 2.40 -11.25 0.57
CA ARG A 137 1.55 -10.70 1.63
C ARG A 137 2.13 -11.05 2.98
N TYR A 138 2.04 -10.12 3.91
CA TYR A 138 2.50 -10.28 5.28
C TYR A 138 1.45 -9.80 6.28
N CYS A 139 1.44 -10.41 7.45
CA CYS A 139 0.61 -9.93 8.55
C CYS A 139 1.09 -8.54 8.97
N ARG A 140 0.16 -7.58 9.06
CA ARG A 140 0.42 -6.20 9.49
C ARG A 140 -0.60 -5.73 10.49
N THR A 141 -0.20 -4.85 11.40
CA THR A 141 -1.15 -4.20 12.31
C THR A 141 -2.07 -3.28 11.53
N SER A 142 -3.38 -3.56 11.55
CA SER A 142 -4.37 -2.75 10.82
C SER A 142 -4.36 -1.31 11.29
N GLN A 143 -4.51 -0.36 10.37
CA GLN A 143 -4.82 1.02 10.73
C GLN A 143 -6.34 1.12 10.96
N PRO A 144 -6.81 1.33 12.20
CA PRO A 144 -8.23 1.51 12.46
C PRO A 144 -8.70 2.84 11.87
N LEU A 145 -9.77 2.82 11.08
CA LEU A 145 -10.42 4.01 10.55
C LEU A 145 -11.44 4.54 11.55
N PHE A 146 -10.95 5.16 12.64
CA PHE A 146 -11.80 5.68 13.71
C PHE A 146 -12.76 6.78 13.24
N GLU A 147 -12.35 7.62 12.28
CA GLU A 147 -13.20 8.68 11.70
C GLU A 147 -14.46 8.12 11.01
N LYS A 148 -14.33 6.95 10.37
CA LYS A 148 -15.42 6.28 9.65
C LYS A 148 -16.20 5.31 10.54
N SER A 149 -15.87 5.22 11.82
CA SER A 149 -16.63 4.37 12.76
C SER A 149 -17.96 5.01 13.12
N ASP A 150 -18.97 4.20 13.39
CA ASP A 150 -20.31 4.65 13.81
C ASP A 150 -20.34 5.11 15.28
N ASN A 151 -19.29 4.82 16.04
CA ASN A 151 -19.18 5.12 17.47
C ASN A 151 -18.58 6.51 17.72
N ALA A 152 -19.32 7.40 18.40
CA ALA A 152 -18.85 8.76 18.72
C ALA A 152 -17.58 8.80 19.59
N ALA A 153 -17.47 7.90 20.58
CA ALA A 153 -16.28 7.79 21.44
C ALA A 153 -15.03 7.38 20.66
N ALA A 154 -15.17 6.52 19.65
CA ALA A 154 -14.06 6.10 18.80
C ALA A 154 -13.53 7.27 17.94
N ARG A 155 -14.41 8.14 17.44
CA ARG A 155 -14.01 9.35 16.69
C ARG A 155 -13.17 10.33 17.53
N GLN A 156 -13.48 10.47 18.82
CA GLN A 156 -12.72 11.35 19.72
C GLN A 156 -11.27 10.85 19.95
N LEU A 157 -11.06 9.54 19.93
CA LEU A 157 -9.75 8.93 20.11
C LEU A 157 -8.91 8.89 18.81
N ALA A 158 -9.50 9.20 17.66
CA ALA A 158 -8.81 9.17 16.37
C ALA A 158 -7.55 10.04 16.35
N TYR A 159 -7.69 11.33 16.68
CA TYR A 159 -6.62 12.31 16.67
C TYR A 159 -5.46 12.01 17.63
N PRO A 160 -5.69 11.74 18.93
CA PRO A 160 -4.58 11.48 19.85
C PRO A 160 -3.84 10.19 19.50
N ILE A 161 -4.56 9.12 19.12
CA ILE A 161 -3.92 7.85 18.73
C ILE A 161 -3.13 8.03 17.44
N GLU A 162 -3.68 8.74 16.45
CA GLU A 162 -2.96 9.00 15.20
C GLU A 162 -1.70 9.83 15.45
N ALA A 163 -1.78 10.88 16.26
CA ALA A 163 -0.64 11.74 16.59
C ALA A 163 0.50 10.96 17.25
N VAL A 164 0.19 10.04 18.19
CA VAL A 164 1.19 9.18 18.83
C VAL A 164 1.72 8.12 17.86
N SER A 165 0.86 7.57 17.00
CA SER A 165 1.26 6.54 16.03
C SER A 165 2.35 7.04 15.07
N GLN A 166 2.37 8.33 14.72
CA GLN A 166 3.36 8.92 13.82
C GLN A 166 4.80 8.83 14.33
N TYR A 167 5.01 8.71 15.64
CA TYR A 167 6.34 8.50 16.24
C TYR A 167 6.82 7.05 16.15
N LEU A 168 5.89 6.11 15.94
CA LEU A 168 6.15 4.67 15.78
C LEU A 168 6.00 4.22 14.31
N GLN A 169 5.60 5.13 13.42
CA GLN A 169 5.47 4.90 11.99
C GLN A 169 6.84 4.95 11.31
N CYS A 170 7.11 3.91 10.54
CA CYS A 170 8.28 3.83 9.68
C CYS A 170 8.15 4.81 8.50
N THR A 171 9.25 5.48 8.14
CA THR A 171 9.32 6.17 6.85
C THR A 171 9.28 5.16 5.70
N PRO A 172 8.64 5.50 4.56
CA PRO A 172 8.63 4.62 3.40
C PRO A 172 10.05 4.35 2.90
N ALA A 173 10.27 3.15 2.36
CA ALA A 173 11.56 2.77 1.82
C ALA A 173 12.02 3.76 0.75
N PRO A 174 13.23 4.34 0.86
CA PRO A 174 13.79 5.15 -0.20
C PRO A 174 13.95 4.33 -1.50
N PRO A 175 14.08 5.01 -2.65
CA PRO A 175 14.37 4.34 -3.91
C PRO A 175 15.65 3.50 -3.81
N VAL A 176 15.67 2.34 -4.46
CA VAL A 176 16.78 1.35 -4.41
C VAL A 176 18.17 1.91 -4.71
N ILE A 177 18.26 3.05 -5.41
CA ILE A 177 19.53 3.71 -5.74
C ILE A 177 20.20 4.31 -4.48
N PHE A 178 19.39 4.81 -3.54
CA PHE A 178 19.86 5.52 -2.35
C PHE A 178 20.02 4.60 -1.14
N ASP A 179 19.68 3.33 -1.28
CA ASP A 179 19.59 2.37 -0.18
C ASP A 179 20.28 1.06 -0.54
N ILE A 180 21.56 1.19 -0.86
CA ILE A 180 22.40 0.12 -1.39
C ILE A 180 22.67 -0.93 -0.30
N HIS A 181 22.74 -0.52 0.97
CA HIS A 181 23.03 -1.40 2.11
C HIS A 181 22.15 -1.03 3.31
N PRO A 182 20.88 -1.46 3.34
CA PRO A 182 20.02 -1.24 4.50
C PRO A 182 20.58 -2.00 5.71
N LYS A 183 20.63 -1.33 6.87
CA LYS A 183 21.05 -1.95 8.12
C LYS A 183 19.96 -2.91 8.60
N ALA A 184 20.25 -4.20 8.60
CA ALA A 184 19.34 -5.22 9.13
C ALA A 184 19.18 -5.09 10.65
N CYS A 185 18.01 -5.43 11.17
CA CYS A 185 17.72 -5.38 12.61
C CYS A 185 16.84 -6.54 13.05
N ASN A 186 17.06 -7.05 14.26
CA ASN A 186 16.17 -8.03 14.86
C ASN A 186 15.33 -7.39 15.96
N THR A 187 15.90 -6.44 16.68
CA THR A 187 15.28 -5.76 17.81
C THR A 187 15.22 -4.24 17.62
N THR A 188 14.42 -3.55 18.45
CA THR A 188 14.34 -2.08 18.44
C THR A 188 15.63 -1.42 18.91
N LEU A 189 16.43 -2.09 19.75
CA LEU A 189 17.66 -1.54 20.31
C LEU A 189 18.79 -1.48 19.28
N ASP A 190 18.79 -2.38 18.28
CA ASP A 190 19.80 -2.42 17.21
C ASP A 190 19.82 -1.14 16.35
N CYS A 191 18.68 -0.45 16.30
CA CYS A 191 18.47 0.74 15.48
C CYS A 191 18.41 2.05 16.26
N PHE A 192 18.42 2.04 17.60
CA PHE A 192 18.21 3.25 18.41
C PHE A 192 19.15 4.39 18.00
N PRO A 193 18.65 5.62 17.71
CA PRO A 193 17.29 6.16 17.96
C PRO A 193 16.26 5.91 16.84
N ASN A 194 16.64 5.20 15.78
CA ASN A 194 15.77 4.82 14.67
C ASN A 194 14.94 3.57 14.99
N LEU A 195 13.99 3.29 14.12
CA LEU A 195 12.99 2.24 14.26
C LEU A 195 13.36 1.01 13.43
N CYS A 196 13.09 -0.18 13.96
CA CYS A 196 13.23 -1.44 13.21
C CYS A 196 11.94 -1.71 12.42
N CYS A 197 12.02 -1.64 11.09
CA CYS A 197 10.88 -1.60 10.20
C CYS A 197 10.87 -2.81 9.26
N GLN A 198 9.73 -3.48 9.15
CA GLN A 198 9.58 -4.61 8.25
C GLN A 198 9.25 -4.13 6.83
N GLU A 199 10.04 -4.57 5.85
CA GLU A 199 9.95 -4.28 4.43
C GLU A 199 10.20 -5.55 3.62
N PHE A 200 9.25 -5.96 2.77
CA PHE A 200 9.38 -7.13 1.88
C PHE A 200 9.81 -8.44 2.58
N GLY A 201 9.46 -8.61 3.86
CA GLY A 201 9.80 -9.79 4.67
C GLY A 201 11.16 -9.73 5.36
N LYS A 202 11.88 -8.62 5.29
CA LYS A 202 13.10 -8.35 6.05
C LYS A 202 12.88 -7.17 6.99
N ARG A 203 13.72 -7.03 8.01
CA ARG A 203 13.68 -5.92 8.95
C ARG A 203 14.89 -5.03 8.72
N ASN A 204 14.64 -3.75 8.47
CA ASN A 204 15.65 -2.74 8.21
C ASN A 204 15.48 -1.54 9.16
N CYS A 205 16.58 -0.94 9.60
CA CYS A 205 16.53 0.29 10.38
C CYS A 205 16.07 1.46 9.50
N ARG A 206 15.01 2.15 9.91
CA ARG A 206 14.49 3.35 9.25
C ARG A 206 14.25 4.47 10.25
N PRO A 207 14.42 5.73 9.85
CA PRO A 207 14.04 6.84 10.69
C PRO A 207 12.51 6.86 10.92
N PRO A 208 12.05 7.36 12.08
CA PRO A 208 10.63 7.56 12.31
C PRO A 208 10.11 8.73 11.47
N LYS A 209 8.81 8.70 11.15
CA LYS A 209 8.15 9.82 10.44
C LYS A 209 8.19 11.12 11.25
N ARG A 210 8.14 11.03 12.58
CA ARG A 210 8.40 12.12 13.52
C ARG A 210 9.44 11.69 14.55
N SER A 211 10.44 12.54 14.80
CA SER A 211 11.53 12.24 15.74
C SER A 211 11.01 12.05 17.17
N LEU A 212 11.57 11.07 17.90
CA LEU A 212 11.34 10.94 19.35
C LEU A 212 11.78 12.19 20.10
N LEU A 213 12.77 12.93 19.59
CA LEU A 213 13.18 14.21 20.17
C LEU A 213 12.05 15.22 20.14
N THR A 214 11.27 15.31 19.05
CA THR A 214 10.14 16.23 19.00
C THR A 214 8.97 15.80 19.89
N PHE A 215 8.85 14.49 20.15
CA PHE A 215 7.91 13.98 21.16
C PHE A 215 8.32 14.41 22.56
N VAL A 216 9.57 14.16 22.95
CA VAL A 216 10.11 14.51 24.27
C VAL A 216 10.06 16.02 24.47
N THR A 217 10.47 16.83 23.49
CA THR A 217 10.38 18.29 23.60
C THR A 217 8.93 18.75 23.75
N GLY A 218 7.99 18.14 23.03
CA GLY A 218 6.56 18.45 23.17
C GLY A 218 6.00 18.09 24.54
N LEU A 219 6.47 17.00 25.15
CA LEU A 219 6.15 16.66 26.53
C LEU A 219 6.77 17.67 27.50
N THR A 220 8.06 17.98 27.38
CA THR A 220 8.73 18.94 28.27
C THR A 220 8.17 20.35 28.16
N SER A 221 7.70 20.77 26.98
CA SER A 221 7.06 22.08 26.79
C SER A 221 5.63 22.13 27.34
N ARG A 222 4.93 20.99 27.45
CA ARG A 222 3.58 20.90 28.04
C ARG A 222 3.59 20.69 29.55
N ILE A 223 4.69 20.19 30.10
CA ILE A 223 4.91 20.15 31.55
C ILE A 223 5.30 21.56 31.99
N ASN A 224 4.30 22.44 32.07
CA ASN A 224 4.46 23.73 32.71
C ASN A 224 4.79 23.46 34.19
N ILE A 225 5.87 24.05 34.70
CA ILE A 225 6.41 23.87 36.06
C ILE A 225 5.34 24.09 37.16
N GLY A 226 4.22 24.75 36.83
CA GLY A 226 3.05 24.90 37.71
C GLY A 226 2.32 23.60 38.09
N VAL A 227 2.24 22.59 37.21
CA VAL A 227 1.50 21.33 37.50
C VAL A 227 2.27 20.46 38.49
N ILE A 228 3.60 20.48 38.44
CA ILE A 228 4.44 19.79 39.42
C ILE A 228 4.23 20.39 40.81
N LYS A 229 4.07 21.72 40.89
CA LYS A 229 3.87 22.45 42.15
C LYS A 229 2.52 22.07 42.80
N ASP A 230 1.44 21.99 42.03
CA ASP A 230 0.12 21.56 42.51
C ASP A 230 0.08 20.09 42.97
N ILE A 231 0.87 19.21 42.32
CA ILE A 231 0.97 17.79 42.71
C ILE A 231 1.79 17.65 44.00
N THR A 232 2.88 18.42 44.17
CA THR A 232 3.68 18.41 45.39
C THR A 232 2.98 19.08 46.58
N GLU A 233 2.15 20.09 46.36
CA GLU A 233 1.38 20.75 47.44
C GLU A 233 0.22 19.87 47.94
N ASN A 234 -0.36 19.01 47.09
CA ASN A 234 -1.38 18.02 47.49
C ASN A 234 -0.82 16.70 48.05
N LEU A 235 0.49 16.45 47.94
CA LEU A 235 1.18 15.27 48.49
C LEU A 235 1.81 15.52 49.87
N VAL A 236 1.65 16.72 50.45
CA VAL A 236 2.02 16.96 51.85
C VAL A 236 1.00 16.23 52.74
N ILE A 237 1.30 14.96 53.02
CA ILE A 237 0.70 14.20 54.12
C ILE A 237 0.99 15.02 55.39
N LYS A 238 -0.03 15.67 55.95
CA LYS A 238 0.02 16.26 57.29
C LYS A 238 0.47 15.16 58.26
N ARG A 239 1.64 15.37 58.84
CA ARG A 239 2.20 14.53 59.91
C ARG A 239 1.46 14.78 61.21
#